data_AF-A0A258TDY2-F1
#
_entry.id   AF-A0A258TDY2-F1
#
_cell.length_a   1.000
_cell.length_b   1.000
_cell.length_c   1.000
_cell.angle_alpha   90.00
_cell.angle_beta   90.00
_cell.angle_gamma   90.00
#
_symmetry.space_group_name_H-M   'P 1'
#
loop_
_entity.id
_entity.type
_entity.pdbx_description
1 polymer ?
#
loop_
_entity_poly.entity_id
_entity_poly.type
_entity_poly.pdbx_seq_one_letter_code
_entity_poly.pdbx_strand_id
1 'polypeptide(L)'
;MAIDGDPGYFELNMTSSRRWAAYRFDDYRAGMRRAEAVPHSPFIWTGFDTTLLIQWRLPELPQDRAWQVALSAVIETLDGRKNYFALAHPPGNPDFHNRDCFTLRLPPPEQP
;
A
#
# COMPACT_ATOMS: atom_id res chain seq x y z
N MET A 1 -2.37 -1.68 -3.76
CA MET A 1 -1.79 -2.23 -5.01
C MET A 1 -2.80 -3.13 -5.70
N ALA A 2 -2.95 -2.99 -7.02
CA ALA A 2 -3.94 -3.71 -7.82
C ALA A 2 -3.27 -4.31 -9.06
N ILE A 3 -3.80 -5.42 -9.57
CA ILE A 3 -3.42 -5.92 -10.89
C ILE A 3 -4.00 -4.96 -11.94
N ASP A 4 -3.26 -4.70 -13.02
CA ASP A 4 -3.72 -3.81 -14.08
C ASP A 4 -5.06 -4.32 -14.67
N GLY A 5 -6.07 -3.46 -14.67
CA GLY A 5 -7.45 -3.80 -15.07
C GLY A 5 -8.32 -4.50 -14.02
N ASP A 6 -7.79 -4.88 -12.84
CA ASP A 6 -8.58 -5.49 -11.76
C ASP A 6 -9.24 -4.39 -10.88
N PRO A 7 -10.57 -4.40 -10.70
CA PRO A 7 -11.25 -3.50 -9.74
C PRO A 7 -10.83 -3.78 -8.30
N GLY A 8 -10.48 -5.02 -7.98
CA GLY A 8 -9.97 -5.42 -6.67
C GLY A 8 -8.54 -4.95 -6.42
N TYR A 9 -8.19 -4.82 -5.15
CA TYR A 9 -6.85 -4.41 -4.75
C TYR A 9 -6.46 -4.96 -3.38
N PHE A 10 -5.16 -5.06 -3.16
CA PHE A 10 -4.57 -5.32 -1.86
C PHE A 10 -4.21 -4.00 -1.18
N GLU A 11 -4.47 -3.91 0.11
CA GLU A 11 -4.04 -2.83 0.98
C GLU A 11 -3.08 -3.38 2.02
N LEU A 12 -1.89 -2.77 2.08
CA LEU A 12 -0.83 -3.15 3.02
C LEU A 12 -0.56 -1.93 3.91
N ASN A 13 -0.85 -2.07 5.19
CA ASN A 13 -0.70 -1.02 6.19
C ASN A 13 0.46 -1.35 7.12
N MET A 14 1.29 -0.36 7.41
CA MET A 14 2.46 -0.47 8.28
C MET A 14 2.61 0.80 9.12
N THR A 15 3.20 0.68 10.30
CA THR A 15 3.39 1.80 11.23
C THR A 15 4.77 1.76 11.89
N SER A 16 5.25 2.89 12.41
CA SER A 16 6.51 2.97 13.16
C SER A 16 6.52 2.13 14.44
N SER A 17 5.35 1.82 15.01
CA SER A 17 5.21 0.89 16.14
C SER A 17 5.30 -0.59 15.72
N ARG A 18 5.74 -0.89 14.49
CA ARG A 18 5.87 -2.23 13.90
C ARG A 18 4.55 -3.01 13.76
N ARG A 19 3.40 -2.34 13.96
CA ARG A 19 2.10 -2.93 13.64
C ARG A 19 1.88 -2.87 12.14
N TRP A 20 1.26 -3.91 11.62
CA TRP A 20 0.94 -4.04 10.21
C TRP A 20 -0.40 -4.74 10.04
N ALA A 21 -1.01 -4.55 8.88
CA ALA A 21 -2.20 -5.28 8.45
C ALA A 21 -2.20 -5.43 6.93
N ALA A 22 -2.79 -6.51 6.42
CA ALA A 22 -2.96 -6.74 5.00
C ALA A 22 -4.41 -7.11 4.71
N TYR A 23 -5.02 -6.40 3.77
CA TYR A 23 -6.41 -6.59 3.36
C TYR A 23 -6.50 -6.79 1.85
N ARG A 24 -7.55 -7.48 1.41
CA ARG A 24 -8.01 -7.50 0.02
C ARG A 24 -9.41 -6.90 -0.04
N PHE A 25 -9.62 -6.10 -1.08
CA PHE A 25 -10.89 -5.53 -1.49
C PHE A 25 -11.26 -6.09 -2.86
N ASP A 26 -12.56 -6.23 -3.11
CA ASP A 26 -13.09 -6.64 -4.42
C ASP A 26 -13.34 -5.44 -5.34
N ASP A 27 -13.58 -4.26 -4.76
CA ASP A 27 -13.73 -2.99 -5.46
C ASP A 27 -13.53 -1.82 -4.46
N TYR A 28 -13.76 -0.58 -4.88
CA TYR A 28 -13.69 0.63 -4.05
C TYR A 28 -14.39 0.46 -2.70
N ARG A 29 -13.59 0.30 -1.63
CA ARG A 29 -14.02 0.07 -0.24
C ARG A 29 -15.04 -1.07 -0.08
N ALA A 30 -15.09 -2.01 -1.02
CA ALA A 30 -16.03 -3.13 -1.02
C ALA A 30 -15.32 -4.48 -0.83
N GLY A 31 -15.99 -5.42 -0.15
CA GLY A 31 -15.48 -6.80 -0.01
C GLY A 31 -14.24 -6.95 0.88
N MET A 32 -14.01 -6.00 1.80
CA MET A 32 -12.83 -6.01 2.68
C MET A 32 -12.72 -7.32 3.46
N ARG A 33 -11.58 -7.99 3.31
CA ARG A 33 -11.20 -9.18 4.08
C ARG A 33 -9.70 -9.20 4.31
N ARG A 34 -9.23 -10.00 5.26
CA ARG A 34 -7.79 -10.21 5.46
C ARG A 34 -7.19 -10.80 4.17
N ALA A 35 -6.04 -10.28 3.75
CA ALA A 35 -5.30 -10.84 2.63
C ALA A 35 -4.55 -12.10 3.08
N GLU A 36 -5.17 -13.27 2.95
CA GLU A 36 -4.54 -14.55 3.30
C GLU A 36 -3.28 -14.85 2.46
N ALA A 37 -3.26 -14.35 1.21
CA ALA A 37 -2.09 -14.39 0.33
C ALA A 37 -0.92 -13.50 0.79
N VAL A 38 -1.01 -12.82 1.93
CA VAL A 38 0.11 -12.07 2.51
C VAL A 38 0.30 -12.53 3.96
N PRO A 39 0.85 -13.75 4.17
CA PRO A 39 0.88 -14.37 5.49
C PRO A 39 2.01 -13.83 6.38
N HIS A 40 3.07 -13.30 5.77
CA HIS A 40 4.30 -12.92 6.47
C HIS A 40 4.33 -11.44 6.83
N SER A 41 4.84 -11.12 8.03
CA SER A 41 5.05 -9.75 8.46
C SER A 41 6.19 -9.08 7.70
N PRO A 42 6.11 -7.76 7.43
CA PRO A 42 7.24 -7.00 6.89
C PRO A 42 8.38 -6.89 7.91
N PHE A 43 9.59 -6.66 7.41
CA PHE A 43 10.66 -6.07 8.20
C PHE A 43 10.39 -4.58 8.37
N ILE A 44 10.32 -4.11 9.62
CA ILE A 44 10.09 -2.71 9.96
C ILE A 44 11.21 -2.26 10.90
N TRP A 45 11.96 -1.25 10.47
CA TRP A 45 13.03 -0.65 11.24
C TRP A 45 12.81 0.86 11.38
N THR A 46 13.08 1.36 12.58
CA THR A 46 13.03 2.79 12.92
C THR A 46 14.38 3.19 13.48
N GLY A 47 14.93 4.30 13.02
CA GLY A 47 16.19 4.82 13.54
C GLY A 47 16.48 6.26 13.13
N PHE A 48 17.59 6.79 13.63
CA PHE A 48 18.02 8.19 13.42
C PHE A 48 16.92 9.22 13.70
N ASP A 49 16.06 8.94 14.69
CA ASP A 49 14.89 9.70 15.16
C ASP A 49 13.77 9.97 14.12
N THR A 50 14.08 9.98 12.83
CA THR A 50 13.17 10.40 11.76
C THR A 50 13.06 9.39 10.62
N THR A 51 13.76 8.26 10.68
CA THR A 51 13.77 7.29 9.58
C THR A 51 12.89 6.08 9.90
N LEU A 52 11.98 5.77 8.99
CA LEU A 52 11.22 4.53 8.94
C LEU A 52 11.61 3.78 7.66
N LEU A 53 12.17 2.59 7.80
CA LEU A 53 12.48 1.69 6.70
C LEU A 53 11.56 0.46 6.78
N ILE A 54 10.94 0.14 5.65
CA ILE A 54 10.03 -1.00 5.53
C ILE A 54 10.47 -1.84 4.33
N GLN A 55 10.61 -3.14 4.56
CA GLN A 55 10.85 -4.11 3.50
C GLN A 55 9.84 -5.24 3.64
N TRP A 56 9.09 -5.51 2.57
CA TRP A 56 8.12 -6.60 2.53
C TRP A 56 8.35 -7.46 1.29
N ARG A 57 8.57 -8.76 1.51
CA ARG A 57 8.60 -9.76 0.43
C ARG A 57 7.21 -10.35 0.30
N LEU A 58 6.68 -10.38 -0.91
CA LEU A 58 5.30 -10.79 -1.22
C LEU A 58 5.28 -11.88 -2.31
N PRO A 59 5.98 -13.01 -2.13
CA PRO A 59 6.16 -14.02 -3.17
C PRO A 59 4.85 -14.71 -3.60
N GLU A 60 3.82 -14.68 -2.76
CA GLU A 60 2.53 -15.31 -3.03
C GLU A 60 1.60 -14.45 -3.91
N LEU A 61 1.93 -13.17 -4.11
CA LEU A 61 1.17 -12.32 -5.02
C LEU A 61 1.52 -12.66 -6.48
N PRO A 62 0.59 -12.47 -7.45
CA PRO A 62 0.88 -12.71 -8.87
C PRO A 62 2.11 -11.94 -9.38
N GLN A 63 3.09 -12.67 -9.92
CA GLN A 63 4.36 -12.11 -10.42
C GLN A 63 4.37 -11.95 -11.95
N ASP A 64 3.46 -12.63 -12.65
CA ASP A 64 3.31 -12.64 -14.11
C ASP A 64 2.36 -11.54 -14.64
N ARG A 65 1.96 -10.61 -13.77
CA ARG A 65 0.99 -9.56 -14.08
C ARG A 65 1.61 -8.18 -13.85
N ALA A 66 1.18 -7.21 -14.66
CA ALA A 66 1.46 -5.81 -14.38
C ALA A 66 0.64 -5.33 -13.18
N TRP A 67 1.26 -4.50 -12.35
CA TRP A 67 0.65 -3.91 -11.17
C TRP A 67 0.50 -2.40 -11.30
N GLN A 68 -0.58 -1.88 -10.75
CA GLN A 68 -0.76 -0.47 -10.42
C GLN A 68 -0.64 -0.30 -8.91
N VAL A 69 0.22 0.61 -8.47
CA VAL A 69 0.56 0.80 -7.06
C VAL A 69 0.26 2.24 -6.66
N ALA A 70 -0.53 2.38 -5.59
CA ALA A 70 -0.58 3.58 -4.78
C ALA A 70 0.38 3.41 -3.60
N LEU A 71 1.12 4.47 -3.28
CA LEU A 71 1.90 4.57 -2.05
C LEU A 71 1.47 5.86 -1.35
N SER A 72 1.15 5.75 -0.06
CA SER A 72 0.70 6.87 0.75
C SER A 72 1.25 6.79 2.17
N ALA A 73 1.33 7.93 2.84
CA ALA A 73 1.69 8.05 4.24
C ALA A 73 0.80 9.08 4.94
N VAL A 74 0.46 8.80 6.19
CA VAL A 74 -0.20 9.76 7.09
C VAL A 74 0.75 10.02 8.25
N ILE A 75 1.15 11.28 8.41
CA ILE A 75 2.05 11.71 9.48
C ILE A 75 1.29 12.70 10.38
N GLU A 76 1.12 12.31 11.64
CA GLU A 76 0.52 13.16 12.66
C GLU A 76 1.62 13.94 13.39
N THR A 77 1.49 15.27 13.44
CA THR A 77 2.39 16.15 14.18
C THR A 77 1.98 16.22 15.65
N LEU A 78 2.88 16.72 16.51
CA LEU A 78 2.63 16.80 17.96
C LEU A 78 1.44 17.70 18.35
N ASP A 79 1.03 18.62 17.47
CA ASP A 79 -0.18 19.46 17.63
C ASP A 79 -1.47 18.76 17.16
N GLY A 80 -1.40 17.48 16.78
CA GLY A 80 -2.54 16.66 16.34
C GLY A 80 -2.93 16.85 14.86
N ARG A 81 -2.18 17.66 14.10
CA ARG A 81 -2.45 17.85 12.66
C ARG A 81 -1.98 16.65 11.86
N LYS A 82 -2.80 16.22 10.90
CA LYS A 82 -2.46 15.13 9.98
C LYS A 82 -1.99 15.68 8.64
N ASN A 83 -0.83 15.21 8.20
CA ASN A 83 -0.28 15.47 6.88
C ASN A 83 -0.44 14.21 6.04
N TYR A 84 -0.94 14.38 4.82
CA TYR A 84 -1.27 13.30 3.91
C TYR A 84 -0.34 13.37 2.72
N PHE A 85 0.36 12.28 2.45
CA PHE A 85 1.26 12.14 1.31
C PHE A 85 0.78 10.98 0.46
N ALA A 86 0.82 11.13 -0.85
CA ALA A 86 0.57 10.06 -1.81
C ALA A 86 1.35 10.32 -3.11
N LEU A 87 1.57 9.28 -3.92
CA LEU A 87 2.11 9.45 -5.28
C LEU A 87 1.24 10.35 -6.14
N ALA A 88 -0.08 10.27 -5.96
CA ALA A 88 -1.07 11.17 -6.55
C ALA A 88 -2.28 11.30 -5.61
N HIS A 89 -2.90 12.47 -5.60
CA HIS A 89 -4.13 12.75 -4.85
C HIS A 89 -5.30 12.95 -5.82
N PRO A 90 -6.47 12.31 -5.58
CA PRO A 90 -7.69 12.66 -6.27
C PRO A 90 -8.17 14.05 -5.82
N PRO A 91 -9.04 14.72 -6.59
CA PRO A 91 -9.72 15.93 -6.14
C PRO A 91 -10.52 15.70 -4.85
N GLY A 92 -10.54 16.70 -3.96
CA GLY A 92 -11.30 16.67 -2.71
C GLY A 92 -10.50 16.19 -1.51
N ASN A 93 -11.15 15.49 -0.59
CA ASN A 93 -10.53 14.98 0.64
C ASN A 93 -9.54 13.84 0.33
N PRO A 94 -8.49 13.63 1.15
CA PRO A 94 -7.59 12.50 0.97
C PRO A 94 -8.34 11.16 0.96
N ASP A 95 -8.29 10.46 -0.17
CA ASP A 95 -8.87 9.14 -0.34
C ASP A 95 -7.89 8.20 -1.06
N PHE A 96 -7.09 7.48 -0.28
CA PHE A 96 -6.05 6.58 -0.81
C PHE A 96 -6.60 5.32 -1.47
N HIS A 97 -7.90 5.06 -1.33
CA HIS A 97 -8.59 3.97 -2.00
C HIS A 97 -9.08 4.35 -3.40
N ASN A 98 -9.07 5.64 -3.74
CA ASN A 98 -9.44 6.10 -5.07
C ASN A 98 -8.43 5.58 -6.09
N ARG A 99 -8.94 5.08 -7.23
CA ARG A 99 -8.11 4.52 -8.31
C ARG A 99 -7.11 5.55 -8.87
N ASP A 100 -7.41 6.83 -8.81
CA ASP A 100 -6.52 7.91 -9.24
C ASP A 100 -5.21 7.98 -8.43
N CYS A 101 -5.15 7.37 -7.23
CA CYS A 101 -3.92 7.25 -6.46
C CYS A 101 -2.94 6.19 -7.01
N PHE A 102 -3.40 5.26 -7.86
CA PHE A 102 -2.65 4.08 -8.29
C PHE A 102 -1.81 4.36 -9.54
N THR A 103 -0.87 5.31 -9.44
CA THR A 103 -0.15 5.86 -10.60
C THR A 103 1.16 5.16 -10.93
N LEU A 104 1.79 4.48 -9.96
CA LEU A 104 3.02 3.72 -10.23
C LEU A 104 2.68 2.41 -10.94
N ARG A 105 3.16 2.25 -12.18
CA ARG A 105 3.08 0.99 -12.92
C ARG A 105 4.33 0.16 -12.69
N LEU A 106 4.16 -1.08 -12.25
CA LEU A 106 5.23 -2.07 -12.15
C LEU A 106 4.94 -3.19 -13.16
N PRO A 107 5.69 -3.28 -14.27
CA PRO A 107 5.54 -4.39 -15.21
C PRO A 107 5.95 -5.71 -14.55
N PRO A 108 5.50 -6.86 -15.08
CA PRO A 108 6.09 -8.14 -14.67
C PRO A 108 7.61 -8.10 -14.93
N PRO A 109 8.42 -8.79 -14.11
CA PRO A 109 9.85 -8.88 -14.32
C PRO A 109 10.14 -9.48 -15.70
N GLU A 110 11.16 -8.96 -16.38
CA GLU A 110 11.66 -9.56 -17.61
C GLU A 110 12.15 -10.98 -17.32
N GLN A 111 11.79 -11.93 -18.17
CA GLN A 111 12.36 -13.27 -18.10
C GLN A 111 13.84 -13.18 -18.44
N PRO A 112 14.73 -13.80 -17.65
CA PRO A 112 16.16 -13.83 -17.95
C PRO A 112 16.47 -14.55 -19.28
#